data_AF-A0A6H5J3Z5-F1
#
_entry.id   AF-A0A6H5J3Z5-F1
#
_cell.length_a   1.000
_cell.length_b   1.000
_cell.length_c   1.000
_cell.angle_alpha   90.00
_cell.angle_beta   90.00
_cell.angle_gamma   90.00
#
_symmetry.space_group_name_H-M   'P 1'
#
loop_
_entity.id
_entity.type
_entity.pdbx_description
1 polymer ?
#
loop_
_entity_poly.entity_id
_entity_poly.type
_entity_poly.pdbx_seq_one_letter_code
_entity_poly.pdbx_strand_id
1 'polypeptide(L)'
;MKAKGDLKEYEVIGRKLPTEKEKETPLYKMRIFAPDHIVAKSRFWYFLRQLKKSRRLLVKSYLSNRARAHSIQIIKVEKVKAADCRRPNVTQFHDSKIRFPLPKRIQHRKQMPVFSVRKPRTFFL
;
A
#
# COMPACT_ATOMS: atom_id res chain seq x y z
N MET A 1 -10.58 4.60 7.37
CA MET A 1 -9.29 5.28 7.57
C MET A 1 -9.02 6.24 6.43
N LYS A 2 -8.42 7.40 6.69
CA LYS A 2 -7.77 8.23 5.66
C LYS A 2 -6.34 7.70 5.50
N ALA A 3 -5.90 7.41 4.28
CA ALA A 3 -4.49 7.10 4.02
C ALA A 3 -3.75 8.44 3.97
N LYS A 4 -3.03 8.79 5.03
CA LYS A 4 -2.20 9.99 5.11
C LYS A 4 -0.74 9.55 5.19
N GLY A 5 0.07 9.97 4.24
CA GLY A 5 1.49 9.58 4.16
C GLY A 5 1.69 8.09 3.85
N ASP A 6 2.89 7.61 4.12
CA ASP A 6 3.29 6.23 3.90
C ASP A 6 2.62 5.30 4.92
N LEU A 7 2.12 4.16 4.44
CA LEU A 7 1.51 3.15 5.30
C LEU A 7 2.60 2.26 5.88
N LYS A 8 2.54 2.06 7.19
CA LYS A 8 3.38 1.09 7.90
C LYS A 8 2.63 -0.23 8.04
N GLU A 9 3.38 -1.32 7.99
CA GLU A 9 2.87 -2.64 8.27
C GLU A 9 2.84 -2.86 9.79
N TYR A 10 1.69 -3.28 10.32
CA TYR A 10 1.54 -3.67 11.71
C TYR A 10 1.04 -5.11 11.78
N GLU A 11 1.71 -5.92 12.60
CA GLU A 11 1.16 -7.18 13.06
C GLU A 11 0.31 -6.92 14.30
N VAL A 12 -1.01 -7.10 14.18
CA VAL A 12 -1.95 -6.89 15.30
C VAL A 12 -2.50 -8.24 15.72
N ILE A 13 -2.32 -8.55 17.00
CA ILE A 13 -2.86 -9.73 17.66
C ILE A 13 -3.90 -9.25 18.68
N GLY A 14 -5.04 -9.93 18.73
CA GLY A 14 -6.08 -9.60 19.69
C GLY A 14 -7.03 -10.77 19.95
N ARG A 15 -7.64 -10.74 21.13
CA ARG A 15 -8.62 -11.71 21.60
C ARG A 15 -9.76 -10.99 22.32
N LYS A 16 -10.92 -11.65 22.43
CA LYS A 16 -12.00 -11.18 23.29
C LYS A 16 -11.56 -11.32 24.75
N LEU A 17 -11.98 -10.40 25.61
CA LEU A 17 -11.77 -10.53 27.04
C LEU A 17 -12.38 -11.87 27.52
N PRO A 18 -11.63 -12.71 28.26
CA PRO A 18 -12.18 -13.92 28.84
C PRO A 18 -13.37 -13.60 29.74
N THR A 19 -14.41 -14.40 29.63
CA THR A 19 -15.60 -14.35 30.49
C THR A 19 -15.73 -15.67 31.23
N GLU A 20 -16.44 -15.73 32.35
CA GLU A 20 -16.58 -16.97 33.15
C GLU A 20 -17.08 -18.17 32.33
N LYS A 21 -17.91 -17.90 31.31
CA LYS A 21 -18.45 -18.90 30.37
C LYS A 21 -17.43 -19.39 29.32
N GLU A 22 -16.45 -18.56 28.98
CA GLU A 22 -15.43 -18.83 27.94
C GLU A 22 -14.08 -18.33 28.46
N LYS A 23 -13.39 -19.19 29.24
CA LYS A 23 -12.10 -18.85 29.87
C LYS A 23 -10.97 -18.73 28.83
N GLU A 24 -11.01 -19.53 27.77
CA GLU A 24 -10.03 -19.48 26.68
C GLU A 24 -10.68 -18.99 25.40
N THR A 25 -10.28 -17.79 24.96
CA THR A 25 -10.74 -17.19 23.71
C THR A 25 -9.65 -17.32 22.64
N PRO A 26 -10.01 -17.63 21.38
CA PRO A 26 -9.04 -17.78 20.32
C PRO A 26 -8.33 -16.44 20.03
N LEU A 27 -7.01 -16.52 19.83
CA LEU A 27 -6.21 -15.38 19.39
C LEU A 27 -6.33 -15.23 17.87
N TYR A 28 -6.61 -14.00 17.44
CA TYR A 28 -6.60 -13.65 16.02
C TYR A 28 -5.40 -12.76 15.71
N LYS A 29 -4.65 -13.11 14.67
CA LYS A 29 -3.49 -12.37 14.16
C LYS A 29 -3.80 -11.86 12.76
N MET A 30 -3.59 -10.56 12.51
CA MET A 30 -3.78 -9.93 11.20
C MET A 30 -2.63 -8.98 10.87
N ARG A 31 -2.21 -8.96 9.60
CA ARG A 31 -1.29 -7.95 9.05
C ARG A 31 -2.10 -6.77 8.52
N ILE A 32 -1.86 -5.58 9.07
CA ILE A 32 -2.65 -4.37 8.78
C ILE A 32 -1.74 -3.25 8.32
N PHE A 33 -2.06 -2.64 7.19
CA PHE A 33 -1.39 -1.44 6.70
C PHE A 33 -2.13 -0.20 7.17
N ALA A 34 -1.44 0.66 7.94
CA ALA A 34 -2.01 1.86 8.54
C ALA A 34 -0.93 2.94 8.72
N PRO A 35 -1.30 4.24 8.80
CA PRO A 35 -0.33 5.28 9.14
C PRO A 35 0.21 5.10 10.57
N ASP A 36 -0.68 4.84 11.52
CA ASP A 36 -0.37 4.77 12.95
C ASP A 36 -0.90 3.49 13.58
N HIS A 37 -0.28 3.08 14.69
CA HIS A 37 -0.68 1.91 15.47
C HIS A 37 -2.12 2.01 16.02
N ILE A 38 -2.61 3.22 16.32
CA ILE A 38 -4.00 3.46 16.77
C ILE A 38 -4.98 3.08 15.65
N VAL A 39 -4.72 3.56 14.44
CA VAL A 39 -5.53 3.23 13.25
C VAL A 39 -5.43 1.74 12.94
N ALA A 40 -4.26 1.12 13.12
CA ALA A 40 -4.07 -0.32 12.96
C ALA A 40 -4.99 -1.12 13.90
N LYS A 41 -5.01 -0.78 15.21
CA LYS A 41 -5.91 -1.41 16.20
C LYS A 41 -7.39 -1.21 15.84
N SER A 42 -7.77 -0.01 15.41
CA SER A 42 -9.15 0.27 14.97
C SER A 42 -9.55 -0.58 13.76
N ARG A 43 -8.67 -0.70 12.77
CA ARG A 43 -8.90 -1.53 11.58
C ARG A 43 -8.95 -3.02 11.90
N PHE A 44 -8.15 -3.48 12.86
CA PHE A 44 -8.19 -4.87 13.34
C PHE A 44 -9.59 -5.27 13.80
N TRP A 45 -10.18 -4.49 14.71
CA TRP A 45 -11.53 -4.75 15.20
C TRP A 45 -12.61 -4.62 14.11
N TYR A 46 -12.45 -3.66 13.19
CA TYR A 46 -13.34 -3.51 12.04
C TYR A 46 -13.35 -4.78 11.16
N PHE A 47 -12.18 -5.33 10.83
CA PHE A 47 -12.07 -6.53 10.00
C PHE A 47 -12.49 -7.80 10.73
N LEU A 48 -12.15 -7.95 12.02
CA LEU A 48 -12.61 -9.09 12.82
C LEU A 48 -14.14 -9.20 12.85
N ARG A 49 -14.84 -8.06 12.96
CA ARG A 49 -16.31 -8.03 12.92
C ARG A 49 -16.85 -8.52 11.58
N GLN A 50 -16.18 -8.20 10.48
CA GLN A 50 -16.58 -8.64 9.14
C GLN A 50 -16.33 -10.13 8.94
N LEU A 51 -15.18 -10.65 9.37
CA LEU A 51 -14.84 -12.07 9.29
C LEU A 51 -15.83 -12.96 10.06
N LYS A 52 -16.34 -12.49 11.20
CA LYS A 52 -17.36 -13.22 11.98
C LYS A 52 -18.75 -13.19 11.33
N LYS A 53 -19.06 -12.18 10.50
CA LYS A 53 -20.37 -12.00 9.87
C LYS A 53 -20.45 -12.59 8.46
N SER A 54 -19.36 -12.61 7.69
CA SER A 54 -19.34 -13.17 6.33
C SER A 54 -17.93 -13.60 5.89
N ARG A 55 -17.87 -14.63 5.03
CA ARG A 55 -16.61 -15.21 4.50
C ARG A 55 -16.18 -14.66 3.13
N ARG A 56 -16.88 -13.66 2.57
CA ARG A 56 -16.52 -13.06 1.27
C ARG A 56 -15.87 -11.70 1.47
N LEU A 57 -14.55 -11.66 1.34
CA LEU A 57 -13.79 -10.42 1.22
C LEU A 57 -13.41 -10.25 -0.26
N LEU A 58 -13.96 -9.22 -0.90
CA LEU A 58 -13.80 -8.97 -2.33
C LEU A 58 -12.42 -8.35 -2.59
N VAL A 59 -11.62 -9.04 -3.40
CA VAL A 59 -10.23 -8.68 -3.74
C VAL A 59 -10.20 -7.79 -4.99
N LYS A 60 -9.30 -6.79 -4.97
CA LYS A 60 -8.91 -5.81 -6.00
C LYS A 60 -9.77 -4.54 -6.11
N SER A 61 -9.26 -3.46 -5.53
CA SER A 61 -9.56 -2.10 -5.97
C SER A 61 -8.27 -1.45 -6.48
N TYR A 62 -8.14 -1.34 -7.80
CA TYR A 62 -7.13 -0.49 -8.42
C TYR A 62 -7.59 0.96 -8.37
N LEU A 63 -6.61 1.88 -8.44
CA LEU A 63 -6.78 3.33 -8.55
C LEU A 63 -7.80 3.75 -9.64
N SER A 64 -8.08 2.88 -10.62
CA SER A 64 -9.09 3.06 -11.67
C SER A 64 -10.54 3.22 -11.17
N ASN A 65 -10.90 2.71 -10.00
CA ASN A 65 -12.31 2.58 -9.61
C ASN A 65 -12.83 3.71 -8.69
N ARG A 66 -12.10 4.83 -8.54
CA ARG A 66 -12.42 5.91 -7.58
C ARG A 66 -12.64 5.41 -6.14
N ALA A 67 -12.09 4.24 -5.80
CA ALA A 67 -12.24 3.62 -4.51
C ALA A 67 -11.50 4.45 -3.44
N ARG A 68 -12.16 4.70 -2.31
CA ARG A 68 -11.58 5.46 -1.20
C ARG A 68 -10.83 4.53 -0.27
N ALA A 69 -9.74 4.97 0.35
CA ALA A 69 -8.92 4.14 1.24
C ALA A 69 -9.71 3.41 2.36
N HIS A 70 -10.83 3.97 2.82
CA HIS A 70 -11.68 3.31 3.81
C HIS A 70 -12.48 2.12 3.28
N SER A 71 -12.76 2.06 1.97
CA SER A 71 -13.48 0.96 1.31
C SER A 71 -12.54 -0.14 0.82
N ILE A 72 -11.23 0.12 0.76
CA ILE A 72 -10.22 -0.85 0.33
C ILE A 72 -9.88 -1.81 1.46
N GLN A 73 -9.81 -3.10 1.13
CA GLN A 73 -9.45 -4.17 2.05
C GLN A 73 -8.26 -4.95 1.48
N ILE A 74 -7.16 -5.00 2.25
CA ILE A 74 -5.98 -5.78 1.91
C ILE A 74 -6.07 -7.09 2.68
N ILE A 75 -6.22 -8.20 1.95
CA ILE A 75 -6.47 -9.52 2.54
C ILE A 75 -5.18 -10.33 2.65
N LYS A 76 -4.34 -10.28 1.61
CA LYS A 76 -3.09 -11.02 1.53
C LYS A 76 -2.05 -10.21 0.78
N VAL A 77 -0.85 -10.14 1.34
CA VAL A 77 0.33 -9.57 0.69
C VAL A 77 1.45 -10.59 0.76
N GLU A 78 1.96 -10.97 -0.40
CA GLU A 78 3.02 -11.95 -0.55
C GLU A 78 4.06 -11.46 -1.55
N LYS A 79 5.32 -11.85 -1.30
CA LYS A 79 6.41 -11.63 -2.25
C LYS A 79 6.24 -12.63 -3.40
N VAL A 80 6.09 -12.12 -4.62
CA VAL A 80 5.94 -12.93 -5.83
C VAL A 80 7.32 -13.08 -6.49
N LYS A 81 7.68 -14.30 -6.93
CA LYS A 81 8.92 -14.52 -7.68
C LYS A 81 8.82 -13.89 -9.07
N ALA A 82 9.95 -13.53 -9.67
CA ALA A 82 9.96 -12.85 -10.97
C ALA A 82 9.24 -13.64 -12.08
N ALA A 83 9.35 -14.97 -12.06
CA ALA A 83 8.68 -15.87 -13.00
C ALA A 83 7.15 -15.88 -12.84
N ASP A 84 6.63 -15.61 -11.64
CA ASP A 84 5.20 -15.67 -11.32
C ASP A 84 4.48 -14.32 -11.56
N CYS A 85 5.21 -13.28 -11.95
CA CYS A 85 4.67 -11.95 -12.23
C CYS A 85 3.86 -11.95 -13.54
N ARG A 86 2.55 -11.73 -13.45
CA ARG A 86 1.64 -11.74 -14.62
C ARG A 86 1.51 -10.40 -15.37
N ARG A 87 2.03 -9.30 -14.82
CA ARG A 87 1.78 -7.94 -15.36
C ARG A 87 2.90 -7.52 -16.30
N PRO A 88 2.62 -7.13 -17.57
CA PRO A 88 3.64 -6.70 -18.52
C PRO A 88 4.46 -5.51 -18.01
N ASN A 89 3.78 -4.54 -17.36
CA ASN A 89 4.45 -3.36 -16.80
C ASN A 89 5.44 -3.69 -15.67
N VAL A 90 5.31 -4.85 -15.01
CA VAL A 90 6.23 -5.31 -13.98
C VAL A 90 7.33 -6.16 -14.63
N THR A 91 6.95 -7.08 -15.51
CA THR A 91 7.90 -8.01 -16.16
C THR A 91 8.89 -7.32 -17.08
N GLN A 92 8.55 -6.16 -17.66
CA GLN A 92 9.49 -5.39 -18.49
C GLN A 92 10.78 -4.97 -17.75
N PHE A 93 10.76 -4.93 -16.41
CA PHE A 93 11.91 -4.55 -15.60
C PHE A 93 12.77 -5.75 -15.15
N HIS A 94 12.45 -6.98 -15.58
CA HIS A 94 13.16 -8.21 -15.17
C HIS A 94 14.40 -8.52 -16.04
N ASP A 95 15.11 -7.50 -16.52
CA ASP A 95 16.37 -7.68 -17.28
C ASP A 95 17.55 -7.14 -16.48
N SER A 96 18.57 -7.97 -16.30
CA SER A 96 19.83 -7.62 -15.61
C SER A 96 20.65 -6.54 -16.33
N LYS A 97 20.50 -6.41 -17.65
CA LYS A 97 21.26 -5.46 -18.48
C LYS A 97 20.46 -4.20 -18.83
N ILE A 98 19.31 -4.01 -18.20
CA ILE A 98 18.41 -2.90 -18.51
C ILE A 98 19.08 -1.55 -18.28
N ARG A 99 18.99 -0.66 -19.27
CA ARG A 99 19.52 0.70 -19.22
C ARG A 99 18.53 1.65 -19.88
N PHE A 100 18.30 2.79 -19.25
CA PHE A 100 17.41 3.81 -19.76
C PHE A 100 18.16 5.14 -19.87
N PRO A 101 18.20 5.79 -21.05
CA PRO A 101 18.54 7.20 -21.10
C PRO A 101 17.45 8.01 -20.40
N LEU A 102 17.80 9.18 -19.88
CA LEU A 102 16.84 10.17 -19.38
C LEU A 102 16.69 11.26 -20.45
N PRO A 103 15.74 11.14 -21.41
CA PRO A 103 15.75 11.96 -22.62
C PRO A 103 15.47 13.45 -22.35
N LYS A 104 14.71 13.73 -21.29
CA LYS A 104 14.33 15.07 -20.86
C LYS A 104 14.46 15.19 -19.35
N ARG A 105 15.36 16.03 -18.88
CA ARG A 105 15.49 16.38 -17.45
C ARG A 105 14.97 17.80 -17.24
N ILE A 106 13.85 17.91 -16.54
CA ILE A 106 13.22 19.19 -16.24
C ILE A 106 13.76 19.69 -14.91
N GLN A 107 14.31 20.90 -14.91
CA GLN A 107 14.76 21.55 -13.67
C GLN A 107 13.55 22.04 -12.87
N HIS A 108 13.61 21.89 -11.56
CA HIS A 108 12.51 22.31 -10.70
C HIS A 108 12.46 23.85 -10.64
N ARG A 109 11.29 24.46 -10.86
CA ARG A 109 11.13 25.92 -10.96
C ARG A 109 11.68 26.67 -9.74
N LYS A 110 11.62 26.07 -8.55
CA LYS A 110 12.20 26.66 -7.31
C LYS A 110 13.72 26.86 -7.37
N GLN A 111 14.41 26.10 -8.21
CA GLN A 111 15.87 26.15 -8.40
C GLN A 111 16.26 27.06 -9.58
N MET A 112 15.28 27.66 -10.27
CA MET A 112 15.50 28.53 -11.40
C MET A 112 15.29 29.99 -11.00
N PRO A 113 16.11 30.93 -11.54
CA PRO A 113 15.85 32.34 -11.35
C PRO A 113 14.53 32.73 -12.02
N VAL A 114 13.80 33.68 -11.41
CA VAL A 114 12.50 34.17 -11.93
C VAL A 114 12.68 34.83 -13.30
N PHE A 115 13.80 35.54 -13.47
CA PHE A 115 14.21 36.16 -14.73
C PHE A 115 15.54 35.57 -15.17
N SER A 116 15.65 35.19 -16.44
CA SER A 116 16.90 34.73 -17.04
C SER A 116 16.96 35.14 -18.49
N VAL A 117 18.17 35.51 -18.93
CA VAL A 117 18.47 35.78 -20.34
C VAL A 117 18.63 34.47 -21.13
N ARG A 118 18.91 33.35 -20.44
CA ARG A 118 19.15 32.04 -21.06
C ARG A 118 17.96 31.11 -20.86
N LYS A 119 17.53 30.45 -21.93
CA LYS A 119 16.48 29.41 -21.87
C LYS A 119 17.00 28.15 -21.16
N PRO A 120 16.19 27.48 -20.34
CA PRO A 120 16.58 26.21 -19.72
C PRO A 120 16.87 25.14 -20.77
N ARG A 121 18.00 24.44 -20.61
CA ARG A 121 18.30 23.22 -21.36
C ARG A 121 17.70 22.02 -20.64
N THR A 122 17.00 21.17 -21.40
CA THR A 122 16.34 19.97 -20.85
C THR A 122 16.94 18.67 -21.38
N PHE A 123 17.90 18.76 -22.31
CA PHE A 123 18.62 17.64 -22.90
C PHE A 123 20.06 17.64 -22.35
N PHE A 124 20.49 16.48 -21.84
CA PHE A 124 21.78 16.28 -21.17
C PHE A 124 22.40 15.00 -21.74
N LEU A 125 22.91 15.13 -22.96
CA LEU A 125 23.69 14.13 -23.67
C LEU A 125 25.05 14.75 -23.99
#